data_AF-A0A450TAS0-F1
#
_entry.id   AF-A0A450TAS0-F1
#
_cell.length_a   1.000
_cell.length_b   1.000
_cell.length_c   1.000
_cell.angle_alpha   90.00
_cell.angle_beta   90.00
_cell.angle_gamma   90.00
#
_symmetry.space_group_name_H-M   'P 1'
#
loop_
_entity.id
_entity.type
_entity.pdbx_description
1 polymer ?
#
loop_
_entity_poly.entity_id
_entity_poly.type
_entity_poly.pdbx_seq_one_letter_code
_entity_poly.pdbx_strand_id
1 'polypeptide(L)'
;MRYYSVALIVVRRYSYPASSTCLAIGYATRYKSCVARWKKCILHHRANPQLARIIPRGNDNLYRLLITIGGSIRDLAPVILVIGFFQIVILGNPIPNLGDIAVGIVLVLLGLTLFVRGLEIGLFPLGEALAYSFAKKGSLWWLLIFAFSLGFGTTVAEPALIAVAKEAANVAVEAGMIQSSEAARMEYALGLRFTVALSVGFAIVLGVFRILRGWPVQYLILGGYAGVVIMTGFAPEEIIGIAYDSGGVTTSTITVPMVTALGVGLASSIQGRNPFSDGFGLIAFASLTPMIFVMGYGMLIQ
;
A
#
# COMPACT_ATOMS: atom_id res chain seq x y z
N MET A 1 12.15 -12.49 -15.39
CA MET A 1 13.53 -12.52 -15.93
C MET A 1 13.86 -11.28 -16.79
N ARG A 2 13.58 -10.04 -16.31
CA ARG A 2 13.82 -8.79 -17.09
C ARG A 2 14.29 -7.57 -16.28
N TYR A 3 14.57 -7.72 -14.98
CA TYR A 3 15.11 -6.63 -14.14
C TYR A 3 16.65 -6.55 -14.10
N TYR A 4 17.36 -7.50 -14.70
CA TYR A 4 18.84 -7.53 -14.70
C TYR A 4 19.49 -6.69 -15.80
N SER A 5 18.74 -6.21 -16.80
CA SER A 5 19.33 -5.59 -18.00
C SER A 5 19.71 -4.12 -17.82
N VAL A 6 19.16 -3.40 -16.83
CA VAL A 6 19.50 -1.98 -16.61
C VAL A 6 20.79 -1.83 -15.80
N ALA A 7 21.07 -2.75 -14.88
CA ALA A 7 22.31 -2.75 -14.10
C ALA A 7 23.54 -3.05 -14.97
N LEU A 8 23.41 -3.89 -16.01
CA LEU A 8 24.51 -4.25 -16.90
C LEU A 8 24.89 -3.15 -17.89
N ILE A 9 23.98 -2.26 -18.27
CA ILE A 9 24.27 -1.18 -19.23
C ILE A 9 25.14 -0.09 -18.60
N VAL A 10 25.00 0.16 -17.30
CA VAL A 10 25.85 1.13 -16.58
C VAL A 10 27.29 0.59 -16.41
N VAL A 11 27.44 -0.74 -16.26
CA VAL A 11 28.76 -1.38 -16.10
C VAL A 11 29.49 -1.56 -17.45
N ARG A 12 28.77 -1.69 -18.58
CA ARG A 12 29.38 -1.94 -19.90
C ARG A 12 30.01 -0.72 -20.59
N ARG A 13 29.77 0.51 -20.11
CA ARG A 13 30.27 1.74 -20.76
C ARG A 13 31.58 2.30 -20.18
N TYR A 14 32.10 1.71 -19.11
CA TYR A 14 33.42 2.04 -18.59
C TYR A 14 34.34 0.83 -18.76
N SER A 15 35.17 0.87 -19.82
CA SER A 15 36.33 -0.01 -19.97
C SER A 15 37.26 0.21 -18.78
N TYR A 16 37.18 -0.66 -17.78
CA TYR A 16 38.26 -0.85 -16.81
C TYR A 16 39.25 -1.86 -17.39
N PRO A 17 40.58 -1.63 -17.26
CA PRO A 17 41.57 -2.60 -17.65
C PRO A 17 41.40 -3.89 -16.83
N ALA A 18 41.55 -5.01 -17.53
CA ALA A 18 41.38 -6.36 -17.02
C ALA A 18 42.30 -6.64 -15.83
N SER A 19 41.72 -6.79 -14.64
CA SER A 19 42.18 -7.78 -13.67
C SER A 19 41.04 -8.13 -12.72
N SER A 20 40.82 -9.43 -12.52
CA SER A 20 39.82 -10.09 -11.66
C SER A 20 38.35 -10.10 -12.15
N THR A 21 38.14 -10.92 -13.18
CA THR A 21 37.00 -11.83 -13.35
C THR A 21 36.46 -12.37 -12.01
N CYS A 22 35.14 -12.38 -11.83
CA CYS A 22 34.48 -13.30 -10.91
C CYS A 22 33.17 -13.77 -11.56
N LEU A 23 33.27 -14.94 -12.19
CA LEU A 23 32.17 -15.76 -12.66
C LEU A 23 31.33 -16.25 -11.45
N ALA A 24 30.09 -16.63 -11.71
CA ALA A 24 29.12 -17.12 -10.73
C ALA A 24 29.59 -18.35 -9.93
N ILE A 25 28.86 -18.61 -8.82
CA ILE A 25 28.84 -19.79 -7.92
C ILE A 25 29.59 -19.59 -6.59
N GLY A 26 28.87 -19.69 -5.46
CA GLY A 26 29.46 -19.86 -4.12
C GLY A 26 28.69 -19.20 -2.97
N TYR A 27 27.92 -19.99 -2.24
CA TYR A 27 27.10 -19.62 -1.09
C TYR A 27 27.89 -19.09 0.14
N ALA A 28 27.23 -18.17 0.87
CA ALA A 28 27.18 -18.01 2.32
C ALA A 28 28.29 -17.31 3.16
N THR A 29 29.54 -17.08 2.74
CA THR A 29 30.58 -16.60 3.70
C THR A 29 31.17 -15.19 3.51
N ARG A 30 30.73 -14.40 2.51
CA ARG A 30 31.35 -13.09 2.19
C ARG A 30 30.53 -11.82 2.45
N TYR A 31 29.40 -11.92 3.15
CA TYR A 31 28.50 -10.77 3.36
C TYR A 31 29.17 -9.60 4.12
N LYS A 32 29.97 -9.88 5.17
CA LYS A 32 30.63 -8.83 5.96
C LYS A 32 31.69 -8.05 5.18
N SER A 33 32.50 -8.72 4.36
CA SER A 33 33.56 -8.06 3.57
C SER A 33 32.99 -7.25 2.39
N CYS A 34 31.88 -7.70 1.81
CA CYS A 34 31.19 -6.96 0.74
C CYS A 34 30.51 -5.69 1.29
N VAL A 35 29.82 -5.78 2.43
CA VAL A 35 29.19 -4.63 3.09
C VAL A 35 30.22 -3.61 3.59
N ALA A 36 31.37 -4.06 4.10
CA ALA A 36 32.45 -3.17 4.52
C ALA A 36 33.07 -2.41 3.34
N ARG A 37 33.26 -3.08 2.20
CA ARG A 37 33.79 -2.46 0.97
C ARG A 37 32.75 -1.54 0.31
N TRP A 38 31.46 -1.87 0.41
CA TRP A 38 30.34 -1.04 -0.04
C TRP A 38 30.17 0.23 0.83
N LYS A 39 30.28 0.11 2.16
CA LYS A 39 30.33 1.28 3.08
C LYS A 39 31.50 2.21 2.76
N LYS A 40 32.69 1.66 2.48
CA LYS A 40 33.87 2.45 2.09
C LYS A 40 33.66 3.17 0.76
N CYS A 41 33.03 2.52 -0.23
CA CYS A 41 32.72 3.13 -1.53
C CYS A 41 31.68 4.26 -1.43
N ILE A 42 30.65 4.10 -0.59
CA ILE A 42 29.62 5.12 -0.36
C ILE A 42 30.17 6.31 0.44
N LEU A 43 30.97 6.06 1.47
CA LEU A 43 31.60 7.12 2.26
C LEU A 43 32.60 7.94 1.42
N HIS A 44 33.31 7.29 0.50
CA HIS A 44 34.24 7.97 -0.41
C HIS A 44 33.52 8.81 -1.48
N HIS A 45 32.32 8.40 -1.91
CA HIS A 45 31.51 9.17 -2.87
C HIS A 45 30.70 10.32 -2.25
N ARG A 46 30.32 10.24 -0.96
CA ARG A 46 29.65 11.36 -0.25
C ARG A 46 30.54 12.58 -0.03
N ALA A 47 31.86 12.39 -0.01
CA ALA A 47 32.82 13.44 0.31
C ALA A 47 33.36 14.21 -0.93
N ASN A 48 32.93 13.89 -2.15
CA ASN A 48 33.46 14.52 -3.36
C ASN A 48 32.45 15.49 -4.01
N PRO A 49 32.54 16.82 -3.74
CA PRO A 49 31.60 17.81 -4.26
C PRO A 49 31.63 17.98 -5.79
N GLN A 50 32.62 17.38 -6.47
CA GLN A 50 32.69 17.34 -7.94
C GLN A 50 31.74 16.28 -8.54
N LEU A 51 31.42 15.20 -7.82
CA LEU A 51 30.59 14.12 -8.37
C LEU A 51 29.08 14.41 -8.32
N ALA A 52 28.66 15.34 -7.46
CA ALA A 52 27.30 15.87 -7.42
C ALA A 52 26.95 16.73 -8.66
N ARG A 53 27.94 17.07 -9.51
CA ARG A 53 27.74 17.81 -10.77
C ARG A 53 27.53 16.95 -12.01
N ILE A 54 27.64 15.62 -11.91
CA ILE A 54 27.55 14.70 -13.08
C ILE A 54 26.16 14.02 -13.16
N ILE A 55 25.13 14.65 -12.59
CA ILE A 55 23.75 14.34 -12.97
C ILE A 55 23.29 15.50 -13.86
N PRO A 56 23.07 15.28 -15.17
CA PRO A 56 22.67 16.35 -16.07
C PRO A 56 21.32 16.93 -15.60
N ARG A 57 21.35 18.16 -15.06
CA ARG A 57 20.19 18.95 -14.65
C ARG A 57 19.48 19.57 -15.86
N GLY A 58 19.04 18.74 -16.81
CA GLY A 58 18.43 19.22 -18.05
C GLY A 58 17.46 18.20 -18.62
N ASN A 59 16.16 18.51 -18.55
CA ASN A 59 15.00 17.71 -18.99
C ASN A 59 14.53 16.57 -18.05
N ASP A 60 14.94 16.60 -16.78
CA ASP A 60 14.59 15.59 -15.76
C ASP A 60 13.08 15.47 -15.47
N ASN A 61 12.31 16.53 -15.68
CA ASN A 61 10.88 16.55 -15.34
C ASN A 61 10.04 15.77 -16.36
N LEU A 62 10.32 15.88 -17.66
CA LEU A 62 9.54 15.19 -18.69
C LEU A 62 9.82 13.67 -18.67
N TYR A 63 11.09 13.28 -18.49
CA TYR A 63 11.45 11.86 -18.37
C TYR A 63 10.85 11.22 -17.12
N ARG A 64 10.85 11.93 -15.97
CA ARG A 64 10.16 11.47 -14.76
C ARG A 64 8.66 11.34 -14.98
N LEU A 65 8.03 12.32 -15.62
CA LEU A 65 6.59 12.32 -15.88
C LEU A 65 6.19 11.19 -16.83
N LEU A 66 6.97 10.92 -17.88
CA LEU A 66 6.77 9.78 -18.78
C LEU A 66 6.94 8.43 -18.07
N ILE A 67 7.91 8.31 -17.16
CA ILE A 67 8.07 7.10 -16.33
C ILE A 67 6.88 6.91 -15.40
N THR A 68 6.39 7.96 -14.74
CA THR A 68 5.24 7.86 -13.84
C THR A 68 3.96 7.49 -14.59
N ILE A 69 3.72 8.07 -15.77
CA ILE A 69 2.62 7.66 -16.65
C ILE A 69 2.75 6.17 -17.02
N GLY A 70 3.95 5.72 -17.38
CA GLY A 70 4.21 4.31 -17.65
C GLY A 70 3.93 3.40 -16.45
N GLY A 71 4.19 3.88 -15.23
CA GLY A 71 3.81 3.22 -13.98
C GLY A 71 2.29 3.09 -13.84
N SER A 72 1.56 4.19 -13.95
CA SER A 72 0.09 4.21 -13.87
C SER A 72 -0.58 3.32 -14.91
N ILE A 73 -0.03 3.25 -16.13
CA ILE A 73 -0.51 2.32 -17.18
C ILE A 73 -0.32 0.87 -16.72
N ARG A 74 0.83 0.54 -16.15
CA ARG A 74 1.11 -0.81 -15.64
C ARG A 74 0.20 -1.19 -14.47
N ASP A 75 -0.18 -0.23 -13.63
CA ASP A 75 -1.07 -0.45 -12.49
C ASP A 75 -2.53 -0.68 -12.96
N LEU A 76 -2.97 0.03 -14.00
CA LEU A 76 -4.33 -0.07 -14.53
C LEU A 76 -4.52 -1.20 -15.56
N ALA A 77 -3.45 -1.60 -16.26
CA ALA A 77 -3.50 -2.61 -17.31
C ALA A 77 -4.11 -3.95 -16.87
N PRO A 78 -3.79 -4.53 -15.68
CA PRO A 78 -4.40 -5.77 -15.23
C PRO A 78 -5.92 -5.66 -15.10
N VAL A 79 -6.42 -4.54 -14.56
CA VAL A 79 -7.85 -4.29 -14.40
C VAL A 79 -8.54 -4.19 -15.75
N ILE A 80 -7.97 -3.39 -16.67
CA ILE A 80 -8.50 -3.24 -18.04
C ILE A 80 -8.52 -4.59 -18.76
N LEU A 81 -7.45 -5.38 -18.63
CA LEU A 81 -7.34 -6.70 -19.28
C LEU A 81 -8.36 -7.68 -18.72
N VAL A 82 -8.54 -7.75 -17.39
CA VAL A 82 -9.52 -8.65 -16.77
C VAL A 82 -10.94 -8.25 -17.16
N ILE A 83 -11.28 -6.96 -17.06
CA ILE A 83 -12.62 -6.47 -17.45
C ILE A 83 -12.86 -6.73 -18.94
N GLY A 84 -11.91 -6.40 -19.80
CA GLY A 84 -12.02 -6.63 -21.24
C GLY A 84 -12.17 -8.10 -21.61
N PHE A 85 -11.42 -8.98 -20.93
CA PHE A 85 -11.57 -10.43 -21.08
C PHE A 85 -12.97 -10.90 -20.70
N PHE A 86 -13.50 -10.49 -19.54
CA PHE A 86 -14.85 -10.88 -19.12
C PHE A 86 -15.93 -10.32 -20.06
N GLN A 87 -15.82 -9.06 -20.49
CA GLN A 87 -16.78 -8.44 -21.41
C GLN A 87 -16.83 -9.12 -22.78
N ILE A 88 -15.67 -9.31 -23.40
CA ILE A 88 -15.58 -9.76 -24.80
C ILE A 88 -15.71 -11.29 -24.88
N VAL A 89 -15.04 -12.02 -24.00
CA VAL A 89 -14.93 -13.50 -24.10
C VAL A 89 -16.05 -14.20 -23.33
N ILE A 90 -16.38 -13.74 -22.12
CA ILE A 90 -17.36 -14.44 -21.25
C ILE A 90 -18.78 -13.93 -21.50
N LEU A 91 -18.98 -12.61 -21.50
CA LEU A 91 -20.30 -12.00 -21.68
C LEU A 91 -20.71 -11.85 -23.15
N GLY A 92 -19.75 -11.88 -24.09
CA GLY A 92 -20.00 -11.82 -25.53
C GLY A 92 -20.60 -10.50 -26.02
N ASN A 93 -20.57 -9.43 -25.20
CA ASN A 93 -21.14 -8.14 -25.55
C ASN A 93 -20.06 -7.19 -26.10
N PRO A 94 -20.36 -6.39 -27.13
CA PRO A 94 -19.46 -5.32 -27.56
C PRO A 94 -19.42 -4.24 -26.49
N ILE A 95 -18.23 -3.67 -26.26
CA ILE A 95 -18.02 -2.62 -25.26
C ILE A 95 -18.82 -1.37 -25.67
N PRO A 96 -19.86 -0.96 -24.93
CA PRO A 96 -20.59 0.26 -25.23
C PRO A 96 -19.73 1.48 -24.92
N ASN A 97 -19.89 2.56 -25.70
CA ASN A 97 -19.27 3.87 -25.44
C ASN A 97 -17.74 3.84 -25.30
N LEU A 98 -17.05 3.17 -26.22
CA LEU A 98 -15.58 3.11 -26.29
C LEU A 98 -14.90 4.49 -26.20
N GLY A 99 -15.51 5.52 -26.80
CA GLY A 99 -15.00 6.90 -26.75
C GLY A 99 -14.97 7.47 -25.34
N ASP A 100 -16.07 7.36 -24.60
CA ASP A 100 -16.18 7.86 -23.23
C ASP A 100 -15.25 7.09 -22.28
N ILE A 101 -15.11 5.78 -22.48
CA ILE A 101 -14.17 4.93 -21.73
C ILE A 101 -12.73 5.36 -22.00
N ALA A 102 -12.36 5.62 -23.27
CA ALA A 102 -11.01 6.06 -23.61
C ALA A 102 -10.67 7.41 -22.95
N VAL A 103 -11.59 8.37 -22.98
CA VAL A 103 -11.43 9.66 -22.28
C VAL A 103 -11.32 9.46 -20.77
N GLY A 104 -12.17 8.62 -20.19
CA GLY A 104 -12.13 8.25 -18.78
C GLY A 104 -10.78 7.65 -18.37
N ILE A 105 -10.24 6.72 -19.16
CA ILE A 105 -8.93 6.10 -18.91
C ILE A 105 -7.81 7.15 -18.94
N VAL A 106 -7.83 8.07 -19.91
CA VAL A 106 -6.83 9.15 -19.97
C VAL A 106 -6.91 10.05 -18.74
N LEU A 107 -8.11 10.45 -18.33
CA LEU A 107 -8.33 11.28 -17.13
C LEU A 107 -7.88 10.55 -15.85
N VAL A 108 -8.19 9.25 -15.72
CA VAL A 108 -7.75 8.42 -14.59
C VAL A 108 -6.22 8.29 -14.56
N LEU A 109 -5.58 8.05 -15.70
CA LEU A 109 -4.12 7.94 -15.78
C LEU A 109 -3.44 9.25 -15.37
N LEU A 110 -3.93 10.39 -15.84
CA LEU A 110 -3.41 11.70 -15.47
C LEU A 110 -3.65 11.99 -13.98
N GLY A 111 -4.88 11.75 -13.50
CA GLY A 111 -5.26 11.96 -12.10
C GLY A 111 -4.44 11.11 -11.13
N LEU A 112 -4.34 9.80 -11.39
CA LEU A 112 -3.55 8.88 -10.57
C LEU A 112 -2.07 9.25 -10.56
N THR A 113 -1.51 9.61 -11.72
CA THR A 113 -0.10 10.04 -11.85
C THR A 113 0.18 11.28 -11.01
N LEU A 114 -0.65 12.32 -11.14
CA LEU A 114 -0.50 13.57 -10.36
C LEU A 114 -0.71 13.32 -8.86
N PHE A 115 -1.69 12.49 -8.51
CA PHE A 115 -2.01 12.14 -7.13
C PHE A 115 -0.85 11.41 -6.43
N VAL A 116 -0.37 10.30 -7.01
CA VAL A 116 0.74 9.52 -6.44
C VAL A 116 2.00 10.39 -6.32
N ARG A 117 2.29 11.21 -7.34
CA ARG A 117 3.44 12.11 -7.29
C ARG A 117 3.30 13.18 -6.22
N GLY A 118 2.09 13.71 -6.02
CA GLY A 118 1.77 14.65 -4.93
C GLY A 118 1.98 14.03 -3.56
N LEU A 119 1.55 12.77 -3.35
CA LEU A 119 1.77 12.03 -2.11
C LEU A 119 3.27 11.81 -1.81
N GLU A 120 4.06 11.44 -2.83
CA GLU A 120 5.51 11.22 -2.68
C GLU A 120 6.27 12.47 -2.25
N ILE A 121 5.90 13.63 -2.79
CA ILE A 121 6.61 14.90 -2.51
C ILE A 121 6.13 15.52 -1.19
N GLY A 122 4.83 15.41 -0.89
CA GLY A 122 4.24 16.06 0.28
C GLY A 122 4.13 15.15 1.49
N LEU A 123 3.37 14.05 1.34
CA LEU A 123 2.81 13.34 2.48
C LEU A 123 3.75 12.27 3.06
N PHE A 124 4.55 11.61 2.23
CA PHE A 124 5.50 10.59 2.73
C PHE A 124 6.65 11.21 3.55
N PRO A 125 7.32 12.28 3.09
CA PRO A 125 8.37 12.91 3.87
C PRO A 125 7.84 13.46 5.20
N LEU A 126 6.59 13.95 5.21
CA LEU A 126 5.92 14.40 6.42
C LEU A 126 5.70 13.23 7.39
N GLY A 127 5.16 12.10 6.91
CA GLY A 127 4.95 10.89 7.70
C GLY A 127 6.26 10.36 8.30
N GLU A 128 7.33 10.29 7.50
CA GLU A 128 8.66 9.85 7.95
C GLU A 128 9.27 10.80 8.99
N ALA A 129 9.18 12.12 8.77
CA ALA A 129 9.71 13.11 9.70
C ALA A 129 8.99 13.10 11.05
N LEU A 130 7.66 12.91 11.04
CA LEU A 130 6.86 12.78 12.26
C LEU A 130 7.21 11.48 13.00
N ALA A 131 7.28 10.35 12.29
CA ALA A 131 7.69 9.07 12.87
C ALA A 131 9.07 9.15 13.53
N TYR A 132 10.05 9.75 12.85
CA TYR A 132 11.40 9.97 13.38
C TYR A 132 11.39 10.87 14.62
N SER A 133 10.62 11.96 14.58
CA SER A 133 10.52 12.91 15.69
C SER A 133 9.89 12.28 16.93
N PHE A 134 8.87 11.44 16.76
CA PHE A 134 8.25 10.71 17.86
C PHE A 134 9.14 9.61 18.41
N ALA A 135 9.84 8.86 17.54
CA ALA A 135 10.82 7.87 17.95
C ALA A 135 11.95 8.49 18.78
N LYS A 136 12.41 9.70 18.39
CA LYS A 136 13.46 10.43 19.12
C LYS A 136 12.97 11.06 20.43
N LYS A 137 11.76 11.63 20.47
CA LYS A 137 11.18 12.22 21.69
C LYS A 137 10.68 11.18 22.70
N GLY A 138 10.47 9.92 22.27
CA GLY A 138 10.00 8.84 23.14
C GLY A 138 8.51 8.93 23.53
N SER A 139 7.72 9.81 22.89
CA SER A 139 6.29 9.92 23.23
C SER A 139 5.45 8.91 22.46
N LEU A 140 5.34 7.72 23.05
CA LEU A 140 4.53 6.63 22.50
C LEU A 140 3.06 7.03 22.31
N TRP A 141 2.47 7.70 23.30
CA TRP A 141 1.07 8.10 23.25
C TRP A 141 0.72 8.95 22.03
N TRP A 142 1.51 9.98 21.75
CA TRP A 142 1.29 10.84 20.57
C TRP A 142 1.52 10.12 19.25
N LEU A 143 2.49 9.20 19.20
CA LEU A 143 2.71 8.37 18.02
C LEU A 143 1.51 7.47 17.73
N LEU A 144 0.92 6.84 18.76
CA LEU A 144 -0.24 5.96 18.59
C LEU A 144 -1.49 6.76 18.19
N ILE A 145 -1.73 7.93 18.78
CA ILE A 145 -2.84 8.80 18.39
C ILE A 145 -2.68 9.26 16.93
N PHE A 146 -1.47 9.68 16.54
CA PHE A 146 -1.19 10.07 15.16
C PHE A 146 -1.41 8.90 14.19
N ALA A 147 -0.91 7.72 14.51
CA ALA A 147 -1.07 6.51 13.73
C ALA A 147 -2.56 6.13 13.55
N PHE A 148 -3.33 6.19 14.64
CA PHE A 148 -4.77 5.97 14.61
C PHE A 148 -5.48 6.97 13.70
N SER A 149 -5.25 8.27 13.93
CA SER A 149 -5.90 9.35 13.17
C SER A 149 -5.55 9.28 11.68
N LEU A 150 -4.32 8.90 11.35
CA LEU A 150 -3.90 8.70 9.96
C LEU A 150 -4.67 7.52 9.33
N GLY A 151 -4.71 6.35 9.98
CA GLY A 151 -5.44 5.19 9.45
C GLY A 151 -6.94 5.42 9.34
N PHE A 152 -7.53 5.97 10.39
CA PHE A 152 -8.94 6.31 10.44
C PHE A 152 -9.29 7.35 9.37
N GLY A 153 -8.58 8.49 9.34
CA GLY A 153 -8.89 9.60 8.45
C GLY A 153 -8.74 9.26 6.97
N THR A 154 -7.67 8.52 6.61
CA THR A 154 -7.46 8.07 5.23
C THR A 154 -8.53 7.09 4.77
N THR A 155 -8.94 6.18 5.66
CA THR A 155 -9.97 5.19 5.36
C THR A 155 -11.36 5.82 5.29
N VAL A 156 -11.71 6.75 6.18
CA VAL A 156 -12.95 7.51 6.06
C VAL A 156 -12.95 8.22 4.72
N ALA A 157 -11.88 8.90 4.32
CA ALA A 157 -11.81 9.66 3.08
C ALA A 157 -11.78 8.79 1.80
N GLU A 158 -11.66 7.46 1.91
CA GLU A 158 -11.46 6.56 0.78
C GLU A 158 -12.70 6.48 -0.14
N PRO A 159 -12.64 6.96 -1.39
CA PRO A 159 -13.78 6.94 -2.31
C PRO A 159 -14.26 5.53 -2.66
N ALA A 160 -13.33 4.57 -2.79
CA ALA A 160 -13.69 3.19 -3.08
C ALA A 160 -14.53 2.57 -1.94
N LEU A 161 -14.22 2.92 -0.68
CA LEU A 161 -15.00 2.46 0.48
C LEU A 161 -16.39 3.07 0.51
N ILE A 162 -16.54 4.33 0.09
CA ILE A 162 -17.86 4.97 -0.02
C ILE A 162 -18.73 4.24 -1.05
N ALA A 163 -18.15 3.82 -2.18
CA ALA A 163 -18.87 3.06 -3.20
C ALA A 163 -19.27 1.67 -2.70
N VAL A 164 -18.33 0.92 -2.12
CA VAL A 164 -18.61 -0.43 -1.58
C VAL A 164 -19.63 -0.38 -0.44
N ALA A 165 -19.57 0.63 0.43
CA ALA A 165 -20.54 0.76 1.52
C ALA A 165 -21.97 1.07 1.04
N LYS A 166 -22.10 1.83 -0.06
CA LYS A 166 -23.40 2.05 -0.70
C LYS A 166 -23.95 0.78 -1.34
N GLU A 167 -23.09 0.01 -2.00
CA GLU A 167 -23.49 -1.25 -2.62
C GLU A 167 -23.87 -2.29 -1.55
N ALA A 168 -23.09 -2.38 -0.48
CA ALA A 168 -23.39 -3.18 0.70
C ALA A 168 -24.78 -2.85 1.30
N ALA A 169 -25.15 -1.58 1.36
CA ALA A 169 -26.48 -1.17 1.83
C ALA A 169 -27.61 -1.61 0.88
N ASN A 170 -27.37 -1.65 -0.44
CA ASN A 170 -28.35 -2.16 -1.40
C ASN A 170 -28.55 -3.67 -1.21
N VAL A 171 -27.46 -4.43 -1.12
CA VAL A 171 -27.49 -5.88 -0.87
C VAL A 171 -28.17 -6.19 0.47
N ALA A 172 -27.91 -5.39 1.51
CA ALA A 172 -28.54 -5.57 2.82
C ALA A 172 -30.07 -5.36 2.79
N VAL A 173 -30.59 -4.49 1.92
CA VAL A 173 -32.04 -4.32 1.72
C VAL A 173 -32.62 -5.51 0.97
N GLU A 174 -31.95 -5.99 -0.08
CA GLU A 174 -32.41 -7.14 -0.87
C GLU A 174 -32.47 -8.42 -0.03
N ALA A 175 -31.53 -8.58 0.90
CA ALA A 175 -31.51 -9.67 1.88
C ALA A 175 -32.51 -9.48 3.04
N GLY A 176 -33.22 -8.35 3.11
CA GLY A 176 -34.17 -8.06 4.18
C GLY A 176 -33.53 -7.76 5.54
N MET A 177 -32.22 -7.51 5.61
CA MET A 177 -31.52 -7.15 6.85
C MET A 177 -31.85 -5.72 7.32
N ILE A 178 -32.14 -4.81 6.39
CA ILE A 178 -32.47 -3.42 6.70
C ILE A 178 -33.70 -2.95 5.92
N GLN A 179 -34.41 -1.94 6.45
CA GLN A 179 -35.60 -1.39 5.80
C GLN A 179 -35.25 -0.72 4.46
N SER A 180 -36.17 -0.77 3.49
CA SER A 180 -36.01 -0.14 2.17
C SER A 180 -36.04 1.41 2.17
N SER A 181 -36.02 2.03 3.35
CA SER A 181 -35.96 3.49 3.51
C SER A 181 -34.59 4.03 3.13
N GLU A 182 -34.56 5.18 2.46
CA GLU A 182 -33.32 5.89 2.12
C GLU A 182 -32.49 6.23 3.38
N ALA A 183 -33.16 6.54 4.49
CA ALA A 183 -32.49 6.82 5.76
C ALA A 183 -31.76 5.58 6.31
N ALA A 184 -32.38 4.39 6.22
CA ALA A 184 -31.78 3.14 6.71
C ALA A 184 -30.56 2.73 5.88
N ARG A 185 -30.62 2.90 4.54
CA ARG A 185 -29.47 2.65 3.66
C ARG A 185 -28.29 3.56 3.98
N MET A 186 -28.56 4.86 4.19
CA MET A 186 -27.52 5.82 4.53
C MET A 186 -26.89 5.53 5.89
N GLU A 187 -27.69 5.16 6.89
CA GLU A 187 -27.20 4.78 8.21
C GLU A 187 -26.31 3.54 8.16
N TYR A 188 -26.74 2.48 7.44
CA TYR A 188 -25.95 1.27 7.25
C TYR A 188 -24.62 1.56 6.54
N ALA A 189 -24.66 2.29 5.41
CA ALA A 189 -23.47 2.64 4.66
C ALA A 189 -22.48 3.48 5.51
N LEU A 190 -22.98 4.40 6.33
CA LEU A 190 -22.14 5.17 7.25
C LEU A 190 -21.57 4.31 8.38
N GLY A 191 -22.38 3.45 9.00
CA GLY A 191 -21.96 2.53 10.05
C GLY A 191 -20.86 1.59 9.57
N LEU A 192 -21.02 1.02 8.37
CA LEU A 192 -20.00 0.18 7.75
C LEU A 192 -18.71 0.96 7.45
N ARG A 193 -18.82 2.17 6.88
CA ARG A 193 -17.65 3.02 6.59
C ARG A 193 -16.87 3.38 7.85
N PHE A 194 -17.56 3.77 8.93
CA PHE A 194 -16.90 4.07 10.21
C PHE A 194 -16.31 2.82 10.87
N THR A 195 -16.99 1.68 10.76
CA THR A 195 -16.46 0.40 11.26
C THR A 195 -15.15 0.04 10.58
N VAL A 196 -15.10 0.12 9.24
CA VAL A 196 -13.87 -0.13 8.48
C VAL A 196 -12.80 0.89 8.85
N ALA A 197 -13.12 2.17 8.95
CA ALA A 197 -12.15 3.19 9.35
C ALA A 197 -11.59 2.99 10.77
N LEU A 198 -12.45 2.65 11.74
CA LEU A 198 -12.03 2.32 13.10
C LEU A 198 -11.10 1.11 13.12
N SER A 199 -11.43 0.08 12.33
CA SER A 199 -10.63 -1.12 12.20
C SER A 199 -9.24 -0.83 11.65
N VAL A 200 -9.11 0.00 10.61
CA VAL A 200 -7.82 0.39 10.03
C VAL A 200 -7.03 1.25 11.01
N GLY A 201 -7.66 2.23 11.67
CA GLY A 201 -7.02 3.01 12.72
C GLY A 201 -6.42 2.12 13.81
N PHE A 202 -7.19 1.14 14.30
CA PHE A 202 -6.72 0.15 15.27
C PHE A 202 -5.59 -0.73 14.71
N ALA A 203 -5.70 -1.17 13.45
CA ALA A 203 -4.70 -1.99 12.79
C ALA A 203 -3.34 -1.28 12.71
N ILE A 204 -3.33 0.01 12.37
CA ILE A 204 -2.08 0.79 12.31
C ILE A 204 -1.52 0.99 13.72
N VAL A 205 -2.35 1.27 14.73
CA VAL A 205 -1.89 1.35 16.13
C VAL A 205 -1.23 0.05 16.56
N LEU A 206 -1.87 -1.09 16.31
CA LEU A 206 -1.31 -2.41 16.60
C LEU A 206 -0.01 -2.65 15.83
N GLY A 207 0.04 -2.28 14.55
CA GLY A 207 1.22 -2.38 13.70
C GLY A 207 2.39 -1.55 14.23
N VAL A 208 2.16 -0.28 14.57
CA VAL A 208 3.17 0.61 15.18
C VAL A 208 3.65 0.04 16.51
N PHE A 209 2.73 -0.37 17.38
CA PHE A 209 3.07 -0.98 18.66
C PHE A 209 3.92 -2.24 18.50
N ARG A 210 3.60 -3.08 17.51
CA ARG A 210 4.37 -4.28 17.17
C ARG A 210 5.77 -3.94 16.64
N ILE A 211 5.96 -2.90 15.83
CA ILE A 211 7.30 -2.46 15.39
C ILE A 211 8.17 -2.08 16.60
N LEU A 212 7.59 -1.35 17.56
CA LEU A 212 8.28 -0.91 18.76
C LEU A 212 8.66 -2.10 19.65
N ARG A 213 7.72 -3.03 19.87
CA ARG A 213 7.96 -4.25 20.67
C ARG A 213 8.81 -5.29 19.95
N GLY A 214 8.91 -5.22 18.63
CA GLY A 214 9.65 -6.18 17.82
C GLY A 214 8.98 -7.52 17.64
N TRP A 215 7.64 -7.55 17.66
CA TRP A 215 6.92 -8.79 17.49
C TRP A 215 7.01 -9.27 16.04
N PRO A 216 7.29 -10.56 15.80
CA PRO A 216 7.33 -11.12 14.46
C PRO A 216 5.95 -11.02 13.78
N VAL A 217 5.92 -10.60 12.51
CA VAL A 217 4.67 -10.34 11.75
C VAL A 217 3.85 -11.58 11.50
N GLN A 218 4.55 -12.70 11.33
CA GLN A 218 4.00 -13.96 10.90
C GLN A 218 2.93 -14.45 11.87
N TYR A 219 3.18 -14.38 13.18
CA TYR A 219 2.22 -14.86 14.19
C TYR A 219 0.95 -14.02 14.27
N LEU A 220 1.09 -12.69 14.16
CA LEU A 220 -0.07 -11.80 14.19
C LEU A 220 -0.92 -11.95 12.92
N ILE A 221 -0.29 -12.10 11.75
CA ILE A 221 -0.99 -12.38 10.49
C ILE A 221 -1.67 -13.75 10.55
N LEU A 222 -0.96 -14.79 11.01
CA LEU A 222 -1.51 -16.13 11.10
C LEU A 222 -2.69 -16.20 12.07
N GLY A 223 -2.57 -15.59 13.26
CA GLY A 223 -3.66 -15.50 14.22
C GLY A 223 -4.84 -14.67 13.70
N GLY A 224 -4.55 -13.58 12.98
CA GLY A 224 -5.57 -12.77 12.34
C GLY A 224 -6.37 -13.52 11.28
N TYR A 225 -5.70 -14.25 10.38
CA TYR A 225 -6.37 -15.05 9.36
C TYR A 225 -7.10 -16.25 9.95
N ALA A 226 -6.54 -16.89 11.00
CA ALA A 226 -7.28 -17.90 11.74
C ALA A 226 -8.57 -17.31 12.34
N GLY A 227 -8.52 -16.10 12.89
CA GLY A 227 -9.70 -15.35 13.34
C GLY A 227 -10.70 -15.08 12.22
N VAL A 228 -10.23 -14.64 11.05
CA VAL A 228 -11.08 -14.43 9.86
C VAL A 228 -11.79 -15.72 9.45
N VAL A 229 -11.08 -16.84 9.37
CA VAL A 229 -11.67 -18.15 9.01
C VAL A 229 -12.71 -18.59 10.04
N ILE A 230 -12.40 -18.47 11.33
CA ILE A 230 -13.35 -18.80 12.40
C ILE A 230 -14.59 -17.93 12.29
N MET A 231 -14.42 -16.61 12.14
CA MET A 231 -15.54 -15.69 12.04
C MET A 231 -16.37 -15.87 10.76
N THR A 232 -15.75 -16.27 9.65
CA THR A 232 -16.46 -16.58 8.40
C THR A 232 -17.48 -17.70 8.63
N GLY A 233 -17.20 -18.67 9.51
CA GLY A 233 -18.14 -19.73 9.85
C GLY A 233 -19.36 -19.29 10.67
N PHE A 234 -19.34 -18.10 11.26
CA PHE A 234 -20.43 -17.55 12.06
C PHE A 234 -21.10 -16.33 11.43
N ALA A 235 -20.49 -15.74 10.39
CA ALA A 235 -20.95 -14.49 9.80
C ALA A 235 -22.11 -14.73 8.82
N PRO A 236 -23.05 -13.79 8.68
CA PRO A 236 -24.09 -13.85 7.64
C PRO A 236 -23.47 -13.87 6.24
N GLU A 237 -24.04 -14.69 5.35
CA GLU A 237 -23.52 -14.91 3.99
C GLU A 237 -23.41 -13.62 3.19
N GLU A 238 -24.33 -12.69 3.42
CA GLU A 238 -24.41 -11.39 2.76
C GLU A 238 -23.23 -10.48 3.11
N ILE A 239 -22.69 -10.60 4.32
CA ILE A 239 -21.63 -9.71 4.84
C ILE A 239 -20.25 -10.28 4.62
N ILE A 240 -20.13 -11.60 4.44
CA ILE A 240 -18.85 -12.23 4.13
C ILE A 240 -18.22 -11.58 2.90
N GLY A 241 -18.93 -11.47 1.77
CA GLY A 241 -18.42 -10.83 0.56
C GLY A 241 -17.95 -9.39 0.79
N ILE A 242 -18.79 -8.60 1.48
CA ILE A 242 -18.50 -7.20 1.82
C ILE A 242 -17.25 -7.09 2.72
N ALA A 243 -17.07 -8.02 3.66
CA ALA A 243 -15.92 -8.04 4.57
C ALA A 243 -14.60 -8.28 3.83
N TYR A 244 -14.58 -9.25 2.91
CA TYR A 244 -13.39 -9.54 2.11
C TYR A 244 -13.07 -8.41 1.11
N ASP A 245 -14.08 -7.81 0.50
CA ASP A 245 -13.91 -6.64 -0.38
C ASP A 245 -13.42 -5.42 0.38
N SER A 246 -13.95 -5.17 1.59
CA SER A 246 -13.51 -4.08 2.46
C SER A 246 -12.01 -4.20 2.80
N GLY A 247 -11.52 -5.42 3.03
CA GLY A 247 -10.09 -5.66 3.22
C GLY A 247 -9.26 -5.24 2.00
N GLY A 248 -9.72 -5.55 0.78
CA GLY A 248 -9.08 -5.12 -0.46
C GLY A 248 -9.12 -3.60 -0.66
N VAL A 249 -10.25 -2.97 -0.40
CA VAL A 249 -10.45 -1.52 -0.54
C VAL A 249 -9.48 -0.70 0.33
N THR A 250 -9.19 -1.18 1.54
CA THR A 250 -8.25 -0.46 2.44
C THR A 250 -6.80 -0.48 1.96
N THR A 251 -6.47 -1.30 0.96
CA THR A 251 -5.17 -1.27 0.26
C THR A 251 -5.16 -0.31 -0.93
N SER A 252 -5.88 0.81 -0.80
CA SER A 252 -6.00 1.81 -1.87
C SER A 252 -4.69 2.53 -2.17
N THR A 253 -4.70 3.22 -3.31
CA THR A 253 -3.63 4.11 -3.78
C THR A 253 -3.34 5.26 -2.82
N ILE A 254 -4.27 5.57 -1.90
CA ILE A 254 -4.13 6.63 -0.88
C ILE A 254 -3.51 6.06 0.39
N THR A 255 -4.09 4.97 0.90
CA THR A 255 -3.77 4.45 2.23
C THR A 255 -2.44 3.72 2.25
N VAL A 256 -2.19 2.83 1.28
CA VAL A 256 -0.96 2.01 1.26
C VAL A 256 0.30 2.85 1.35
N PRO A 257 0.48 3.90 0.53
CA PRO A 257 1.72 4.64 0.54
C PRO A 257 1.91 5.45 1.83
N MET A 258 0.83 5.97 2.43
CA MET A 258 0.91 6.66 3.73
C MET A 258 1.27 5.71 4.89
N VAL A 259 0.59 4.56 4.95
CA VAL A 259 0.85 3.55 5.98
C VAL A 259 2.27 2.99 5.83
N THR A 260 2.72 2.79 4.60
CA THR A 260 4.08 2.36 4.29
C THR A 260 5.11 3.41 4.70
N ALA A 261 4.89 4.70 4.39
CA ALA A 261 5.79 5.77 4.80
C ALA A 261 5.95 5.85 6.33
N LEU A 262 4.83 5.75 7.06
CA LEU A 262 4.85 5.66 8.53
C LEU A 262 5.61 4.42 9.02
N GLY A 263 5.31 3.24 8.46
CA GLY A 263 5.91 1.97 8.84
C GLY A 263 7.41 1.88 8.58
N VAL A 264 7.81 2.18 7.35
CA VAL A 264 9.20 2.20 6.89
C VAL A 264 9.98 3.30 7.60
N GLY A 265 9.40 4.50 7.76
CA GLY A 265 10.02 5.60 8.49
C GLY A 265 10.29 5.24 9.95
N LEU A 266 9.28 4.66 10.63
CA LEU A 266 9.43 4.21 12.01
C LEU A 266 10.45 3.08 12.14
N ALA A 267 10.36 2.04 11.31
CA ALA A 267 11.31 0.94 11.32
C ALA A 267 12.74 1.38 11.00
N SER A 268 12.93 2.37 10.12
CA SER A 268 14.26 2.92 9.79
C SER A 268 14.85 3.77 10.93
N SER A 269 14.01 4.32 11.79
CA SER A 269 14.45 5.13 12.94
C SER A 269 14.89 4.28 14.15
N ILE A 270 14.56 2.99 14.17
CA ILE A 270 14.83 2.08 15.30
C ILE A 270 15.95 1.11 14.93
N GLN A 271 17.01 1.06 15.75
CA GLN A 271 18.12 0.13 15.51
C GLN A 271 17.67 -1.33 15.63
N GLY A 272 18.11 -2.18 14.71
CA GLY A 272 17.80 -3.61 14.70
C GLY A 272 16.46 -3.97 14.05
N ARG A 273 15.71 -3.00 13.52
CA ARG A 273 14.50 -3.25 12.73
C ARG A 273 14.81 -3.32 11.24
N ASN A 274 14.03 -4.11 10.52
CA ASN A 274 14.16 -4.23 9.07
C ASN A 274 12.96 -3.53 8.41
N PRO A 275 13.17 -2.40 7.72
CA PRO A 275 12.07 -1.64 7.12
C PRO A 275 11.22 -2.44 6.14
N PHE A 276 11.80 -3.46 5.48
CA PHE A 276 11.07 -4.31 4.56
C PHE A 276 10.08 -5.23 5.29
N SER A 277 10.51 -5.96 6.32
CA SER A 277 9.62 -6.89 7.03
C SER A 277 8.71 -6.20 8.03
N ASP A 278 9.20 -5.15 8.68
CA ASP A 278 8.47 -4.44 9.73
C ASP A 278 7.55 -3.36 9.17
N GLY A 279 8.00 -2.59 8.19
CA GLY A 279 7.25 -1.49 7.60
C GLY A 279 6.11 -1.97 6.70
N PHE A 280 6.36 -2.90 5.78
CA PHE A 280 5.30 -3.44 4.90
C PHE A 280 4.28 -4.30 5.66
N GLY A 281 4.64 -4.81 6.84
CA GLY A 281 3.73 -5.57 7.70
C GLY A 281 2.49 -4.78 8.12
N LEU A 282 2.55 -3.43 8.18
CA LEU A 282 1.36 -2.62 8.49
C LEU A 282 0.27 -2.72 7.41
N ILE A 283 0.64 -2.91 6.14
CA ILE A 283 -0.33 -3.04 5.06
C ILE A 283 -1.19 -4.29 5.29
N ALA A 284 -0.55 -5.39 5.68
CA ALA A 284 -1.25 -6.64 5.98
C ALA A 284 -2.23 -6.50 7.16
N PHE A 285 -1.88 -5.72 8.19
CA PHE A 285 -2.82 -5.43 9.28
C PHE A 285 -3.97 -4.56 8.80
N ALA A 286 -3.67 -3.51 8.03
CA ALA A 286 -4.67 -2.61 7.50
C ALA A 286 -5.72 -3.34 6.64
N SER A 287 -5.34 -4.40 5.91
CA SER A 287 -6.29 -5.21 5.14
C SER A 287 -7.00 -6.30 5.94
N LEU A 288 -6.33 -6.87 6.96
CA LEU A 288 -6.86 -8.01 7.72
C LEU A 288 -7.90 -7.59 8.77
N THR A 289 -7.64 -6.51 9.49
CA THR A 289 -8.53 -6.06 10.58
C THR A 289 -9.93 -5.63 10.11
N PRO A 290 -10.10 -4.96 8.95
CA PRO A 290 -11.42 -4.69 8.39
C PRO A 290 -12.27 -5.94 8.19
N MET A 291 -11.69 -7.05 7.73
CA MET A 291 -12.44 -8.28 7.51
C MET A 291 -13.11 -8.75 8.81
N ILE A 292 -12.35 -8.73 9.91
CA ILE A 292 -12.83 -9.11 11.24
C ILE A 292 -13.91 -8.12 11.72
N PHE A 293 -13.66 -6.82 11.63
CA PHE A 293 -14.58 -5.81 12.14
C PHE A 293 -15.89 -5.74 11.35
N VAL A 294 -15.84 -5.90 10.02
CA VAL A 294 -17.04 -5.91 9.17
C VAL A 294 -17.89 -7.14 9.43
N MET A 295 -17.28 -8.32 9.55
CA MET A 295 -18.02 -9.52 9.95
C MET A 295 -18.64 -9.36 11.35
N GLY A 296 -17.92 -8.76 12.30
CA GLY A 296 -18.45 -8.46 13.63
C GLY A 296 -19.61 -7.44 13.60
N TYR A 297 -19.51 -6.41 12.76
CA TYR A 297 -20.59 -5.46 12.52
C TYR A 297 -21.83 -6.14 11.95
N GLY A 298 -21.64 -7.09 11.03
CA GLY A 298 -22.72 -7.88 10.49
C GLY A 298 -23.47 -8.73 11.50
N MET A 299 -22.74 -9.39 12.39
CA MET A 299 -23.31 -10.18 13.48
C MET A 299 -24.08 -9.34 14.51
N LEU A 300 -23.81 -8.03 14.60
CA LEU A 300 -24.47 -7.12 15.55
C LEU A 300 -25.77 -6.51 15.02
N ILE A 301 -25.92 -6.45 13.70
CA ILE A 301 -27.05 -5.79 13.02
C ILE A 301 -28.11 -6.78 12.56
N GLN A 302 -27.70 -8.02 12.29
CA GLN A 302 -28.60 -9.14 12.05
C GLN A 302 -29.36 -9.51 13.33
#